data_AF-A0A442Y8A8-F1
#
_entry.id   AF-A0A442Y8A8-F1
#
_cell.length_a   1.000
_cell.length_b   1.000
_cell.length_c   1.000
_cell.angle_alpha   90.00
_cell.angle_beta   90.00
_cell.angle_gamma   90.00
#
_symmetry.space_group_name_H-M   'P 1'
#
loop_
_entity.id
_entity.type
_entity.pdbx_description
1 polymer ?
#
loop_
_entity_poly.entity_id
_entity_poly.type
_entity_poly.pdbx_seq_one_letter_code
_entity_poly.pdbx_strand_id
1 'polypeptide(L)'
;VKWTQGWGAITGVVAYDSNYEEVAGKVRLDVTPMENLSLFIMAGYGTDDNYTDTSYVFDANGRGMYKLWSGNWAVWGGGTYTINEKTSFNTQVSYDEGKNLGVVANIAYDIVPGLTIT
;
A
#
# COMPACT_ATOMS: atom_id res chain seq x y z
N VAL A 1 2.69 8.98 -11.17
CA VAL A 1 2.45 10.44 -11.09
C VAL A 1 2.24 10.84 -9.64
N LYS A 2 2.69 12.03 -9.24
CA LYS A 2 2.48 12.58 -7.89
C LYS A 2 2.12 14.06 -7.97
N TRP A 3 1.12 14.48 -7.22
CA TRP A 3 0.74 15.87 -7.02
C TRP A 3 0.78 16.19 -5.53
N THR A 4 1.26 17.38 -5.16
CA THR A 4 1.54 17.76 -3.77
C THR A 4 1.12 19.20 -3.53
N GLN A 5 0.50 19.43 -2.37
CA GLN A 5 -0.01 20.72 -1.89
C GLN A 5 0.31 20.83 -0.38
N GLY A 6 0.12 22.01 0.22
CA GLY A 6 0.37 22.22 1.66
C GLY A 6 -0.44 21.33 2.62
N TRP A 7 -1.54 20.73 2.15
CA TRP A 7 -2.34 19.79 2.95
C TRP A 7 -1.89 18.32 2.84
N GLY A 8 -1.06 17.98 1.84
CA GLY A 8 -0.68 16.59 1.57
C GLY A 8 -0.40 16.29 0.09
N ALA A 9 -0.60 15.04 -0.32
CA ALA A 9 -0.28 14.57 -1.67
C ALA A 9 -1.27 13.53 -2.19
N ILE A 10 -1.42 13.50 -3.52
CA ILE A 10 -2.07 12.42 -4.25
C ILE A 10 -1.03 11.77 -5.15
N THR A 11 -0.88 10.45 -5.04
CA THR A 11 0.06 9.66 -5.84
C THR A 11 -0.68 8.55 -6.57
N GLY A 12 -0.40 8.39 -7.86
CA GLY A 12 -0.95 7.32 -8.68
C GLY A 12 0.14 6.56 -9.42
N VAL A 13 0.00 5.24 -9.52
CA VAL A 13 0.84 4.37 -10.34
C VAL A 13 -0.03 3.45 -11.19
N VAL A 14 0.45 3.12 -12.38
CA VAL A 14 -0.13 2.11 -13.27
C VAL A 14 1.00 1.27 -13.82
N ALA A 15 0.76 -0.02 -13.98
CA ALA A 15 1.70 -0.97 -14.53
C ALA A 15 0.97 -1.97 -15.43
N TYR A 16 1.70 -2.48 -16.41
CA TYR A 16 1.28 -3.55 -17.29
C TYR A 16 2.23 -4.73 -17.11
N ASP A 17 1.69 -5.90 -16.81
CA ASP A 17 2.42 -7.16 -16.74
C ASP A 17 2.36 -7.83 -18.11
N SER A 18 3.46 -7.79 -18.87
CA SER A 18 3.49 -8.38 -20.21
C SER A 18 3.49 -9.90 -20.22
N ASN A 19 3.82 -10.57 -19.10
CA ASN A 19 3.84 -12.04 -19.06
C ASN A 19 2.43 -12.63 -18.99
N TYR A 20 1.50 -11.88 -18.40
CA TYR A 20 0.10 -12.25 -18.24
C TYR A 20 -0.85 -11.28 -18.96
N GLU A 21 -0.31 -10.28 -19.66
CA GLU A 21 -1.09 -9.23 -20.35
C GLU A 21 -2.09 -8.47 -19.47
N GLU A 22 -1.74 -8.23 -18.20
CA GLU A 22 -2.63 -7.64 -17.19
C GLU A 22 -2.27 -6.20 -16.82
N VAL A 23 -3.28 -5.39 -16.47
CA VAL A 23 -3.08 -4.01 -16.00
C VAL A 23 -3.43 -3.89 -14.52
N ALA A 24 -2.59 -3.21 -13.76
CA ALA A 24 -2.87 -2.87 -12.37
C ALA A 24 -2.53 -1.40 -12.08
N GLY A 25 -3.33 -0.76 -11.24
CA GLY A 25 -3.13 0.60 -10.80
C GLY A 25 -3.41 0.79 -9.32
N LYS A 26 -2.77 1.81 -8.73
CA LYS A 26 -3.04 2.25 -7.35
C LYS A 26 -3.10 3.76 -7.29
N VAL A 27 -3.97 4.26 -6.42
CA VAL A 27 -4.04 5.67 -6.06
C VAL A 27 -3.97 5.79 -4.54
N ARG A 28 -3.17 6.71 -4.06
CA ARG A 28 -2.92 7.00 -2.65
C ARG A 28 -3.13 8.47 -2.36
N LEU A 29 -3.81 8.74 -1.26
CA LEU A 29 -3.96 10.04 -0.63
C LEU A 29 -3.17 10.04 0.67
N ASP A 30 -2.26 11.00 0.82
CA ASP A 30 -1.50 11.26 2.05
C ASP A 30 -1.93 12.63 2.59
N VAL A 31 -2.22 12.71 3.89
CA VAL A 31 -2.62 13.95 4.59
C VAL A 31 -1.89 14.12 5.92
N THR A 32 -1.57 15.36 6.27
CA THR A 32 -0.93 15.72 7.55
C THR A 32 -1.83 16.73 8.27
N PRO A 33 -2.92 16.28 8.92
CA PRO A 33 -3.92 17.17 9.50
C PRO A 33 -3.41 17.98 10.70
N MET A 34 -2.32 17.54 11.35
CA MET A 34 -1.65 18.20 12.46
C MET A 34 -0.17 17.81 12.47
N GLU A 35 0.66 18.57 13.18
CA GLU A 35 2.14 18.43 13.14
C GLU A 35 2.65 17.03 13.52
N ASN A 36 1.99 16.34 14.44
CA ASN A 36 2.39 15.03 14.95
C ASN A 36 1.57 13.87 14.36
N LEU A 37 0.80 14.08 13.30
CA LEU A 37 -0.04 13.03 12.71
C LEU A 37 0.05 13.04 11.18
N SER A 38 0.45 11.91 10.62
CA SER A 38 0.38 11.62 9.18
C SER A 38 -0.59 10.47 8.94
N LEU A 39 -1.50 10.62 7.99
CA LEU A 39 -2.48 9.61 7.61
C LEU A 39 -2.41 9.32 6.12
N PHE A 40 -2.81 8.12 5.72
CA PHE A 40 -3.01 7.78 4.33
C PHE A 40 -4.19 6.84 4.12
N ILE A 41 -4.72 6.90 2.90
CA ILE A 41 -5.59 5.88 2.33
C ILE A 41 -5.13 5.57 0.90
N MET A 42 -5.20 4.31 0.51
CA MET A 42 -4.81 3.84 -0.80
C MET A 42 -5.81 2.81 -1.29
N ALA A 43 -6.15 2.87 -2.57
CA ALA A 43 -6.95 1.86 -3.25
C ALA A 43 -6.19 1.37 -4.49
N GLY A 44 -6.32 0.09 -4.77
CA GLY A 44 -5.74 -0.58 -5.92
C GLY A 44 -6.83 -1.29 -6.72
N TYR A 45 -6.70 -1.25 -8.03
CA TYR A 45 -7.55 -1.99 -8.96
C TYR A 45 -6.68 -2.64 -10.04
N GLY A 46 -7.02 -3.85 -10.46
CA GLY A 46 -6.37 -4.51 -11.57
C GLY A 46 -7.24 -5.60 -12.18
N THR A 47 -6.92 -5.94 -13.42
CA THR A 47 -7.51 -7.07 -14.14
C THR A 47 -6.83 -8.38 -13.69
N ASP A 48 -7.54 -9.51 -13.82
CA ASP A 48 -7.08 -10.79 -13.30
C ASP A 48 -7.48 -12.05 -14.09
N ASP A 49 -8.06 -11.88 -15.27
CA ASP A 49 -8.50 -12.97 -16.13
C ASP A 49 -7.34 -13.94 -16.42
N ASN A 50 -6.22 -13.44 -16.92
CA ASN A 50 -5.02 -14.21 -17.23
C ASN A 50 -4.21 -14.58 -15.98
N TYR A 51 -4.38 -13.85 -14.87
CA TYR A 51 -3.76 -14.27 -13.60
C TYR A 51 -4.40 -15.52 -13.00
N THR A 52 -5.63 -15.86 -13.39
CA THR A 52 -6.33 -17.08 -12.93
C THR A 52 -6.28 -18.21 -13.96
N ASP A 53 -5.69 -17.97 -15.13
CA ASP A 53 -5.53 -18.97 -16.17
C ASP A 53 -4.37 -19.93 -15.85
N THR A 54 -4.74 -21.20 -15.62
CA THR A 54 -3.80 -22.27 -15.28
C THR A 54 -3.09 -22.87 -16.51
N SER A 55 -3.37 -22.37 -17.72
CA SER A 55 -2.73 -22.82 -18.96
C SER A 55 -1.36 -22.18 -19.23
N TYR A 56 -1.01 -21.11 -18.52
CA TYR A 56 0.31 -20.48 -18.61
C TYR A 56 1.42 -21.40 -18.11
N VAL A 57 2.63 -21.29 -18.69
CA VAL A 57 3.81 -22.08 -18.29
C VAL A 57 4.14 -21.91 -16.80
N PHE A 58 3.87 -20.73 -16.27
CA PHE A 58 3.93 -20.42 -14.83
C PHE A 58 2.58 -19.90 -14.38
N ASP A 59 1.90 -20.62 -13.51
CA ASP A 59 0.63 -20.20 -12.91
C ASP A 59 0.85 -19.00 -11.96
N ALA A 60 0.15 -17.89 -12.22
CA ALA A 60 0.19 -16.69 -11.39
C ALA A 60 -0.62 -16.82 -10.10
N ASN A 61 -1.42 -17.88 -9.92
CA ASN A 61 -2.22 -18.13 -8.72
C ASN A 61 -3.11 -16.92 -8.34
N GLY A 62 -3.64 -16.21 -9.34
CA GLY A 62 -4.49 -15.03 -9.18
C GLY A 62 -3.74 -13.72 -8.86
N ARG A 63 -2.41 -13.72 -8.77
CA ARG A 63 -1.61 -12.54 -8.37
C ARG A 63 -0.35 -12.38 -9.23
N GLY A 64 -0.12 -11.15 -9.68
CA GLY A 64 1.06 -10.80 -10.49
C GLY A 64 2.06 -9.92 -9.75
N MET A 65 3.15 -9.59 -10.43
CA MET A 65 4.22 -8.74 -9.87
C MET A 65 3.71 -7.35 -9.47
N TYR A 66 2.73 -6.82 -10.20
CA TYR A 66 2.13 -5.50 -9.95
C TYR A 66 0.78 -5.56 -9.22
N LYS A 67 0.18 -6.76 -9.11
CA LYS A 67 -1.12 -7.02 -8.46
C LYS A 67 -0.98 -8.11 -7.39
N LEU A 68 -0.43 -7.73 -6.23
CA LEU A 68 -0.12 -8.65 -5.12
C LEU A 68 -1.32 -8.96 -4.21
N TRP A 69 -2.53 -8.52 -4.55
CA TRP A 69 -3.76 -8.75 -3.78
C TRP A 69 -4.69 -9.73 -4.51
N SER A 70 -5.60 -10.35 -3.77
CA SER A 70 -6.62 -11.24 -4.36
C SER A 70 -7.76 -10.47 -5.02
N GLY A 71 -8.25 -10.99 -6.15
CA GLY A 71 -9.34 -10.41 -6.92
C GLY A 71 -8.97 -9.06 -7.54
N ASN A 72 -9.98 -8.29 -7.95
CA ASN A 72 -9.73 -7.08 -8.75
C ASN A 72 -9.31 -5.87 -7.89
N TRP A 73 -9.71 -5.79 -6.62
CA TRP A 73 -9.47 -4.60 -5.79
C TRP A 73 -8.85 -4.92 -4.43
N ALA A 74 -8.15 -3.92 -3.90
CA ALA A 74 -7.67 -3.89 -2.53
C ALA A 74 -7.59 -2.46 -1.99
N VAL A 75 -7.66 -2.34 -0.67
CA VAL A 75 -7.58 -1.07 0.05
C VAL A 75 -6.58 -1.17 1.19
N TRP A 76 -5.92 -0.05 1.46
CA TRP A 76 -4.98 0.12 2.57
C TRP A 76 -5.27 1.45 3.23
N GLY A 77 -5.16 1.51 4.54
CA GLY A 77 -5.26 2.75 5.30
C GLY A 77 -4.37 2.67 6.52
N GLY A 78 -3.85 3.80 6.95
CA GLY A 78 -2.95 3.81 8.09
C GLY A 78 -2.42 5.19 8.39
N GLY A 79 -1.50 5.23 9.33
CA GLY A 79 -0.88 6.46 9.75
C GLY A 79 0.24 6.27 10.73
N THR A 80 0.89 7.40 11.00
CA THR A 80 1.98 7.56 11.94
C THR A 80 1.62 8.68 12.89
N TYR A 81 1.72 8.41 14.18
CA TYR A 81 1.61 9.41 15.24
C TYR A 81 2.95 9.60 15.92
N THR A 82 3.48 10.82 15.88
CA THR A 82 4.72 11.19 16.57
C THR A 82 4.41 11.46 18.03
N ILE A 83 4.85 10.55 18.90
CA ILE A 83 4.64 10.65 20.35
C ILE A 83 5.58 11.71 20.94
N ASN A 84 6.84 11.72 20.49
CA ASN A 84 7.86 12.71 20.83
C ASN A 84 8.96 12.71 19.76
N GLU A 85 9.99 13.55 19.94
CA GLU A 85 11.12 13.69 19.00
C GLU A 85 11.88 12.39 18.66
N LYS A 86 11.76 11.36 19.50
CA LYS A 86 12.44 10.06 19.34
C LYS A 86 11.48 8.89 19.15
N THR A 87 10.18 9.09 19.20
CA THR A 87 9.21 7.98 19.28
C THR A 87 8.02 8.24 18.38
N SER A 88 7.71 7.27 17.54
CA SER A 88 6.49 7.27 16.72
C SER A 88 5.75 5.94 16.80
N PHE A 89 4.43 6.01 16.71
CA PHE A 89 3.55 4.85 16.56
C PHE A 89 3.08 4.76 15.12
N ASN A 90 3.22 3.60 14.50
CA ASN A 90 2.79 3.33 13.14
C ASN A 90 1.69 2.26 13.14
N THR A 91 0.66 2.45 12.32
CA THR A 91 -0.36 1.43 12.10
C THR A 91 -0.85 1.42 10.67
N GLN A 92 -1.21 0.25 10.16
CA GLN A 92 -1.85 0.07 8.86
C GLN A 92 -2.80 -1.11 8.89
N VAL A 93 -3.93 -0.95 8.20
CA VAL A 93 -4.91 -1.98 7.91
C VAL A 93 -5.02 -2.12 6.39
N SER A 94 -5.22 -3.35 5.93
CA SER A 94 -5.41 -3.67 4.53
C SER A 94 -6.48 -4.74 4.35
N TYR A 95 -7.23 -4.65 3.25
CA TYR A 95 -8.27 -5.60 2.91
C TYR A 95 -8.39 -5.74 1.40
N ASP A 96 -8.70 -6.94 0.92
CA ASP A 96 -8.89 -7.22 -0.51
C ASP A 96 -10.17 -7.99 -0.80
N GLU A 97 -10.51 -8.11 -2.07
CA GLU A 97 -11.71 -8.83 -2.52
C GLU A 97 -11.73 -10.30 -2.08
N GLY A 98 -10.55 -10.91 -1.96
CA GLY A 98 -10.35 -12.26 -1.43
C GLY A 98 -10.58 -12.40 0.07
N LYS A 99 -11.02 -11.34 0.76
CA LYS A 99 -11.28 -11.29 2.21
C LYS A 99 -10.03 -11.44 3.06
N ASN A 100 -8.84 -11.13 2.51
CA ASN A 100 -7.61 -11.12 3.28
C ASN A 100 -7.54 -9.84 4.11
N LEU A 101 -7.61 -9.96 5.44
CA LEU A 101 -7.40 -8.85 6.36
C LEU A 101 -5.95 -8.85 6.84
N GLY A 102 -5.25 -7.75 6.61
CA GLY A 102 -3.92 -7.49 7.19
C GLY A 102 -3.98 -6.33 8.17
N VAL A 103 -3.41 -6.51 9.36
CA VAL A 103 -3.25 -5.45 10.37
C VAL A 103 -1.80 -5.47 10.85
N VAL A 104 -1.15 -4.32 10.83
CA VAL A 104 0.22 -4.16 11.33
C VAL A 104 0.29 -2.92 12.20
N ALA A 105 1.07 -3.01 13.27
CA ALA A 105 1.38 -1.89 14.14
C ALA A 105 2.78 -2.04 14.72
N ASN A 106 3.50 -0.93 14.91
CA ASN A 106 4.80 -0.91 15.58
C ASN A 106 5.03 0.43 16.30
N ILE A 107 6.02 0.44 17.18
CA ILE A 107 6.58 1.65 17.79
C ILE A 107 8.01 1.79 17.27
N ALA A 108 8.30 2.88 16.58
CA ALA A 108 9.67 3.21 16.19
C ALA A 108 10.30 4.11 17.24
N TYR A 109 11.45 3.69 17.78
CA TYR A 109 12.24 4.44 18.75
C TYR A 109 13.65 4.74 18.23
N ASP A 110 13.97 6.03 18.10
CA ASP A 110 15.26 6.52 17.66
C ASP A 110 16.19 6.70 18.88
N ILE A 111 17.10 5.75 19.06
CA ILE A 111 18.05 5.76 20.19
C ILE A 111 19.05 6.91 19.97
N VAL A 112 19.65 6.93 18.78
CA VAL A 112 20.59 7.93 18.26
C VAL A 112 20.32 8.11 16.76
N PRO A 113 20.77 9.23 16.14
CA PRO A 113 20.64 9.42 14.70
C PRO A 113 21.20 8.22 13.92
N GLY A 114 20.37 7.61 13.07
CA GLY A 114 20.74 6.45 12.26
C GLY A 114 20.53 5.08 12.90
N LEU A 115 20.01 5.01 14.14
CA LEU A 115 19.63 3.75 14.81
C LEU A 115 18.21 3.82 15.37
N THR A 116 17.31 3.09 14.71
CA THR A 116 15.89 2.96 15.07
C THR A 116 15.57 1.51 15.44
N ILE A 117 14.83 1.31 16.53
CA ILE A 117 14.25 0.01 16.91
C ILE A 117 12.74 0.04 16.64
N THR A 118 12.20 -1.04 16.04
CA THR A 118 10.78 -1.17 15.65
C THR A 118 10.19 -2.51 16.03
#